data_AF-A0A0G1KI56-F1
#
_entry.id   AF-A0A0G1KI56-F1
#
_cell.length_a   1.000
_cell.length_b   1.000
_cell.length_c   1.000
_cell.angle_alpha   90.00
_cell.angle_beta   90.00
_cell.angle_gamma   90.00
#
_symmetry.space_group_name_H-M   'P 1'
#
loop_
_entity.id
_entity.type
_entity.pdbx_description
1 polymer ?
#
loop_
_entity_poly.entity_id
_entity_poly.type
_entity_poly.pdbx_seq_one_letter_code
_entity_poly.pdbx_strand_id
1 'polypeptide(L)'
;MLAISGLVSVLLAWSLVTYTGFIKPFFLPTPTSVVSAAVSLFVSGGLIADASASVSRILLGFLVSLAISLPIGILLGVSRMFEAFVKPVIAFVRYIPPSAFIPLAIIWFGIGDSQKIAILVNPFGIDRRRPRIGRKQNKYNF
;
A
#
# COMPACT_ATOMS: atom_id res chain seq x y z
N MET A 1 -28.83 18.85 -9.85
CA MET A 1 -29.75 17.68 -9.95
C MET A 1 -29.11 16.48 -10.65
N LEU A 2 -28.44 16.64 -11.80
CA LEU A 2 -27.77 15.52 -12.51
C LEU A 2 -26.71 14.75 -11.69
N ALA A 3 -25.87 15.46 -10.92
CA ALA A 3 -24.83 14.82 -10.11
C ALA A 3 -25.39 13.84 -9.04
N ILE A 4 -26.51 14.22 -8.41
CA ILE A 4 -27.17 13.40 -7.38
C ILE A 4 -27.80 12.16 -8.02
N SER A 5 -28.42 12.32 -9.20
CA SER A 5 -28.99 11.21 -9.97
C SER A 5 -27.91 10.21 -10.41
N GLY A 6 -26.74 10.69 -10.85
CA GLY A 6 -25.60 9.85 -11.18
C GLY A 6 -25.12 9.01 -9.98
N LEU A 7 -24.94 9.65 -8.82
CA LEU A 7 -24.55 8.96 -7.60
C LEU A 7 -25.57 7.88 -7.20
N VAL A 8 -26.86 8.21 -7.22
CA VAL A 8 -27.95 7.29 -6.86
C VAL A 8 -28.00 6.10 -7.82
N SER A 9 -27.82 6.33 -9.13
CA SER A 9 -27.79 5.25 -10.12
C SER A 9 -26.66 4.25 -9.88
N VAL A 10 -25.47 4.73 -9.50
CA VAL A 10 -24.31 3.89 -9.17
C VAL A 10 -24.56 3.10 -7.88
N LEU A 11 -25.13 3.73 -6.85
CA LEU A 11 -25.47 3.05 -5.60
C LEU A 11 -26.55 1.97 -5.80
N LEU A 12 -27.56 2.26 -6.62
CA LEU A 12 -28.60 1.28 -6.96
C LEU A 12 -28.04 0.12 -7.78
N ALA A 13 -27.19 0.40 -8.76
CA ALA A 13 -26.52 -0.64 -9.54
C ALA A 13 -25.63 -1.51 -8.65
N TRP A 14 -24.84 -0.90 -7.76
CA TRP A 14 -24.01 -1.63 -6.80
C TRP A 14 -24.85 -2.52 -5.89
N SER A 15 -25.91 -1.96 -5.29
CA SER A 15 -26.85 -2.67 -4.42
C SER A 15 -27.50 -3.85 -5.16
N LEU A 16 -28.07 -3.63 -6.35
CA LEU A 16 -28.68 -4.68 -7.16
C LEU A 16 -27.69 -5.81 -7.49
N VAL A 17 -26.46 -5.49 -7.89
CA VAL A 17 -25.44 -6.48 -8.24
C VAL A 17 -24.95 -7.27 -7.01
N THR A 18 -24.89 -6.64 -5.83
CA THR A 18 -24.48 -7.33 -4.60
C THR A 18 -25.57 -8.21 -4.00
N TYR A 19 -26.83 -7.76 -4.00
CA TYR A 19 -27.94 -8.54 -3.42
C TYR A 19 -28.45 -9.65 -4.34
N THR A 20 -28.27 -9.54 -5.66
CA THR A 20 -28.66 -10.61 -6.61
C THR A 20 -27.71 -11.81 -6.62
N GLY A 21 -26.60 -11.77 -5.88
CA GLY A 21 -25.70 -12.92 -5.69
C GLY A 21 -24.89 -13.31 -6.94
N PHE A 22 -24.92 -12.50 -8.00
CA PHE A 22 -24.14 -12.72 -9.23
C PHE A 22 -22.62 -12.69 -9.00
N ILE A 23 -22.16 -12.06 -7.93
CA ILE A 23 -20.75 -11.92 -7.55
C ILE A 23 -20.56 -12.46 -6.13
N LYS A 24 -19.51 -13.29 -5.94
CA LYS A 24 -19.18 -13.82 -4.61
C LYS A 24 -18.95 -12.66 -3.62
N PRO A 25 -19.50 -12.71 -2.40
CA PRO A 25 -19.38 -11.65 -1.38
C PRO A 25 -17.92 -11.29 -1.01
N PHE A 26 -16.97 -12.16 -1.33
CA PHE A 26 -15.54 -11.91 -1.15
C PHE A 26 -14.99 -10.83 -2.10
N PHE A 27 -15.55 -10.70 -3.31
CA PHE A 27 -15.12 -9.71 -4.31
C PHE A 27 -15.90 -8.42 -4.24
N LEU A 28 -17.19 -8.48 -3.86
CA LEU A 28 -18.03 -7.30 -3.71
C LEU A 28 -18.90 -7.47 -2.45
N PRO A 29 -18.52 -6.89 -1.31
CA PRO A 29 -19.33 -6.95 -0.10
C PRO A 29 -20.59 -6.10 -0.26
N THR A 30 -21.68 -6.53 0.36
CA THR A 30 -22.95 -5.78 0.33
C THR A 30 -22.77 -4.41 1.01
N PRO A 31 -23.52 -3.37 0.59
CA PRO A 31 -23.46 -2.05 1.22
C PRO A 31 -23.69 -2.12 2.74
N THR A 32 -24.60 -2.98 3.19
CA THR A 32 -24.86 -3.24 4.62
C THR A 32 -23.66 -3.85 5.35
N SER A 33 -22.93 -4.78 4.72
CA SER A 33 -21.74 -5.39 5.30
C SER A 33 -20.58 -4.38 5.41
N VAL A 34 -20.46 -3.47 4.44
CA VAL A 34 -19.46 -2.39 4.48
C VAL A 34 -19.75 -1.43 5.63
N VAL A 35 -21.01 -1.00 5.77
CA VAL A 35 -21.42 -0.11 6.86
C VAL A 35 -21.25 -0.79 8.23
N SER A 36 -21.66 -2.06 8.37
CA SER A 36 -21.49 -2.78 9.63
C SER A 36 -20.02 -2.97 10.01
N ALA A 37 -19.16 -3.26 9.03
CA ALA A 37 -17.72 -3.37 9.25
C ALA A 37 -17.10 -2.01 9.61
N ALA A 38 -17.51 -0.93 8.93
CA ALA A 38 -17.05 0.42 9.24
C ALA A 38 -17.42 0.81 10.68
N VAL A 39 -18.67 0.55 11.10
CA VAL A 39 -19.12 0.79 12.47
C VAL A 39 -18.36 -0.09 13.46
N SER A 40 -18.15 -1.38 13.16
CA SER A 40 -17.44 -2.28 14.08
C SER A 40 -15.98 -1.88 14.24
N LEU A 41 -15.29 -1.46 13.17
CA LEU A 41 -13.90 -0.96 13.23
C LEU A 41 -13.80 0.39 13.95
N PHE A 42 -14.83 1.22 13.84
CA PHE A 42 -14.88 2.50 14.55
C PHE A 42 -15.09 2.29 16.05
N VAL A 43 -16.04 1.43 16.44
CA VAL A 43 -16.35 1.10 17.84
C VAL A 43 -15.22 0.31 18.51
N SER A 44 -14.58 -0.61 17.78
CA SER A 44 -13.44 -1.37 18.30
C SER A 44 -12.15 -0.55 18.42
N GLY A 45 -12.14 0.70 17.92
CA GLY A 45 -10.98 1.59 17.94
C GLY A 45 -9.88 1.23 16.94
N GLY A 46 -10.03 0.14 16.18
CA GLY A 46 -9.04 -0.29 15.18
C GLY A 46 -8.80 0.77 14.11
N LEU A 47 -9.87 1.42 13.64
CA LEU A 47 -9.76 2.45 12.60
C LEU A 47 -8.92 3.67 13.07
N ILE A 48 -9.09 4.07 14.32
CA ILE A 48 -8.39 5.22 14.92
C ILE A 48 -6.93 4.84 15.21
N ALA A 49 -6.70 3.63 15.71
CA ALA A 49 -5.35 3.11 15.95
C ALA A 49 -4.53 3.05 14.66
N ASP A 50 -5.10 2.50 13.57
CA ASP A 50 -4.43 2.40 12.27
C ASP A 50 -4.19 3.77 11.63
N ALA A 51 -5.18 4.67 11.73
CA ALA A 51 -5.05 6.04 11.25
C ALA A 51 -3.96 6.81 12.01
N SER A 52 -3.96 6.76 13.34
CA SER A 52 -2.94 7.43 14.17
C SER A 52 -1.53 6.84 13.97
N ALA A 53 -1.42 5.52 13.79
CA ALA A 53 -0.15 4.88 13.43
C ALA A 53 0.36 5.35 12.06
N SER A 54 -0.53 5.52 11.08
CA SER A 54 -0.17 6.03 9.76
C SER A 54 0.25 7.50 9.82
N VAL A 55 -0.52 8.34 10.53
CA VAL A 55 -0.24 9.77 10.70
C VAL A 55 1.07 10.00 11.43
N SER A 56 1.33 9.26 12.53
CA SER A 56 2.58 9.40 13.30
C SER A 56 3.82 9.08 12.46
N ARG A 57 3.77 8.03 11.63
CA ARG A 57 4.86 7.69 10.68
C ARG A 57 5.11 8.82 9.67
N ILE A 58 4.04 9.39 9.10
CA ILE A 58 4.14 10.50 8.15
C ILE A 58 4.73 11.73 8.84
N LEU A 59 4.27 12.06 10.06
CA LEU A 59 4.78 13.19 10.82
C LEU A 59 6.27 13.04 11.14
N LEU A 60 6.70 11.86 11.60
CA LEU A 60 8.10 11.59 11.89
C LEU A 60 8.98 11.76 10.64
N GLY A 61 8.55 11.17 9.51
CA GLY A 61 9.25 11.33 8.23
C GLY A 61 9.31 12.79 7.78
N PHE A 62 8.21 13.53 7.95
CA PHE A 62 8.14 14.96 7.63
C PHE A 62 9.08 15.79 8.51
N LEU A 63 9.10 15.58 9.83
CA LEU A 63 9.96 16.33 10.75
C LEU A 63 11.44 16.12 10.45
N VAL A 64 11.86 14.87 10.20
CA VAL A 64 13.24 14.56 9.82
C VAL A 64 13.59 15.21 8.48
N SER A 65 12.69 15.11 7.49
CA SER A 65 12.89 15.72 6.18
C SER A 65 12.98 17.24 6.27
N LEU A 66 12.16 17.87 7.11
CA LEU A 66 12.14 19.31 7.32
C LEU A 66 13.41 19.79 8.01
N ALA A 67 13.88 19.08 9.04
CA ALA A 67 15.14 19.38 9.72
C ALA A 67 16.35 19.39 8.78
N ILE A 68 16.36 18.55 7.74
CA ILE A 68 17.45 18.46 6.76
C ILE A 68 17.23 19.42 5.58
N SER A 69 16.03 19.45 5.03
CA SER A 69 15.72 20.21 3.81
C SER A 69 15.64 21.70 4.06
N LEU A 70 15.21 22.12 5.25
CA LEU A 70 15.06 23.54 5.58
C LEU A 70 16.42 24.27 5.61
N PRO A 71 17.47 23.79 6.32
CA PRO A 71 18.80 24.38 6.23
C PRO A 71 19.36 24.40 4.81
N ILE A 72 19.19 23.31 4.06
CA ILE A 72 19.67 23.22 2.67
C ILE A 72 18.96 24.26 1.79
N GLY A 73 17.64 24.39 1.92
CA GLY A 73 16.84 25.39 1.19
C GLY A 73 17.25 26.82 1.52
N ILE A 74 17.52 27.11 2.80
CA ILE A 74 18.00 28.43 3.23
C ILE A 74 19.41 28.70 2.64
N LEU A 75 20.31 27.72 2.67
CA LEU A 75 21.65 27.86 2.08
C LEU A 75 21.59 28.16 0.58
N LEU A 76 20.68 27.51 -0.14
CA LEU A 76 20.45 27.76 -1.58
C LEU A 76 19.91 29.17 -1.83
N GLY A 77 19.08 29.71 -0.92
CA GLY A 77 18.54 31.07 -1.05
C GLY A 77 19.53 32.18 -0.70
N VAL A 78 20.48 31.91 0.20
CA VAL A 78 21.42 32.92 0.70
C VAL A 78 22.72 32.97 -0.13
N SER A 79 23.20 31.84 -0.66
CA SER A 79 24.50 31.76 -1.35
C SER A 79 24.38 31.40 -2.84
N ARG A 80 24.76 32.35 -3.71
CA ARG A 80 24.83 32.13 -5.18
C ARG A 80 25.82 31.03 -5.58
N MET A 81 26.91 30.86 -4.83
CA MET A 81 27.92 29.83 -5.06
C MET A 81 27.32 28.44 -4.82
N PHE A 82 26.58 28.29 -3.72
CA PHE A 82 25.95 27.02 -3.35
C PHE A 82 24.78 26.70 -4.29
N GLU A 83 23.99 27.71 -4.67
CA GLU A 83 22.95 27.56 -5.70
C GLU A 83 23.56 27.00 -7.01
N ALA A 84 24.62 27.60 -7.52
CA ALA A 84 25.24 27.19 -8.78
C ALA A 84 25.72 25.72 -8.78
N PHE A 85 26.21 25.23 -7.64
CA PHE A 85 26.68 23.85 -7.50
C PHE A 85 25.54 22.83 -7.40
N VAL A 86 24.49 23.14 -6.64
CA VAL A 86 23.41 22.18 -6.33
C VAL A 86 22.29 22.19 -7.39
N LYS A 87 22.09 23.30 -8.09
CA LYS A 87 21.10 23.46 -9.17
C LYS A 87 21.12 22.36 -10.24
N PRO A 88 22.27 21.92 -10.80
CA PRO A 88 22.28 20.79 -11.74
C PRO A 88 21.81 19.48 -11.12
N VAL A 89 22.14 19.20 -9.85
CA VAL A 89 21.68 18.00 -9.13
C VAL A 89 20.17 18.04 -8.93
N ILE A 90 19.63 19.18 -8.50
CA ILE A 90 18.18 19.37 -8.34
C ILE A 90 17.46 19.20 -9.68
N ALA A 91 18.00 19.77 -10.76
CA ALA A 91 17.43 19.63 -12.09
C ALA A 91 17.37 18.15 -12.49
N PHE A 92 18.44 17.39 -12.26
CA PHE A 92 18.46 15.94 -12.54
C PHE A 92 17.41 15.16 -11.73
N VAL A 93 17.34 15.36 -10.41
CA VAL A 93 16.39 14.66 -9.54
C VAL A 93 14.94 14.97 -9.91
N ARG A 94 14.63 16.20 -10.35
CA ARG A 94 13.27 16.61 -10.77
C ARG A 94 12.75 15.88 -12.00
N TYR A 95 13.64 15.37 -12.86
CA TYR A 95 13.24 14.59 -14.04
C TYR A 95 12.96 13.11 -13.71
N ILE A 96 13.42 12.62 -12.56
CA ILE A 96 13.18 11.24 -12.14
C ILE A 96 11.77 11.15 -11.54
N PRO A 97 10.90 10.25 -12.03
CA PRO A 97 9.58 10.07 -11.44
C PRO A 97 9.71 9.59 -9.99
N PRO A 98 8.91 10.12 -9.04
CA PRO A 98 8.99 9.73 -7.63
C PRO A 98 8.86 8.21 -7.39
N SER A 99 8.12 7.51 -8.26
CA SER A 99 7.94 6.06 -8.19
C SER A 99 9.23 5.26 -8.39
N ALA A 100 10.24 5.81 -9.09
CA ALA A 100 11.53 5.16 -9.28
C ALA A 100 12.36 5.05 -7.98
N PHE A 101 12.02 5.83 -6.95
CA PHE A 101 12.67 5.75 -5.65
C PHE A 101 12.14 4.62 -4.78
N ILE A 102 10.97 4.06 -5.09
CA ILE A 102 10.35 2.98 -4.30
C ILE A 102 11.29 1.75 -4.19
N PRO A 103 11.83 1.21 -5.30
CA PRO A 103 12.71 0.04 -5.22
C PRO A 103 14.04 0.33 -4.50
N LEU A 104 14.61 1.53 -4.69
CA LEU A 104 15.84 1.92 -4.02
C LEU A 104 15.64 2.02 -2.50
N ALA A 105 14.53 2.63 -2.07
CA ALA A 105 14.15 2.70 -0.66
C ALA A 105 13.98 1.30 -0.05
N ILE A 106 13.37 0.37 -0.79
CA ILE A 106 13.23 -1.02 -0.34
C ILE A 106 14.59 -1.71 -0.15
N ILE A 107 15.56 -1.48 -1.04
CA ILE A 107 16.90 -2.08 -0.94
C ILE A 107 17.66 -1.50 0.27
N TRP A 108 17.57 -0.20 0.49
CA TRP A 108 18.33 0.49 1.53
C TRP A 108 17.75 0.28 2.93
N PHE A 109 16.44 0.42 3.06
CA PHE A 109 15.74 0.36 4.35
C PHE A 109 15.16 -1.03 4.67
N GLY A 110 15.10 -1.93 3.68
CA GLY A 110 14.44 -3.23 3.82
C GLY A 110 12.91 -3.14 3.82
N ILE A 111 12.25 -4.25 3.50
CA ILE A 111 10.81 -4.40 3.76
C ILE A 111 10.72 -4.83 5.23
N GLY A 112 10.17 -3.97 6.09
CA GLY A 112 10.23 -4.06 7.55
C GLY A 112 10.30 -5.49 8.08
N ASP A 113 11.32 -5.76 8.88
CA ASP A 113 11.64 -7.10 9.38
C ASP A 113 10.44 -7.76 10.08
N SER A 114 9.58 -6.96 10.73
CA SER A 114 8.33 -7.42 11.33
C SER A 114 7.31 -7.97 10.32
N GLN A 115 7.21 -7.40 9.11
CA GLN A 115 6.29 -7.85 8.07
C GLN A 115 6.83 -9.11 7.36
N LYS A 116 8.15 -9.19 7.17
CA LYS A 116 8.81 -10.42 6.69
C LYS A 116 8.64 -11.57 7.69
N ILE A 117 8.85 -11.30 8.98
CA ILE A 117 8.69 -12.29 10.05
C ILE A 117 7.23 -12.70 10.20
N ALA A 118 6.26 -11.78 10.15
CA ALA A 118 4.83 -12.13 10.27
C ALA A 118 4.34 -13.05 9.13
N ILE A 119 4.88 -12.92 7.92
CA ILE A 119 4.57 -13.85 6.81
C ILE A 119 5.23 -15.21 7.04
N LEU A 120 6.44 -15.24 7.61
CA LEU A 120 7.17 -16.46 7.91
C LEU A 120 6.62 -17.19 9.16
N VAL A 121 6.09 -16.44 10.13
CA VAL A 121 5.49 -16.85 11.41
C VAL A 121 3.97 -17.00 11.29
N ASN A 122 3.39 -16.78 10.10
CA ASN A 122 1.97 -17.08 9.88
C ASN A 122 1.72 -18.57 10.23
N PRO A 123 0.92 -18.88 11.27
CA PRO A 123 0.67 -20.25 11.68
C PRO A 123 -0.16 -21.04 10.65
N PHE A 124 -0.73 -20.37 9.65
CA PHE A 124 -1.36 -21.04 8.52
C PHE A 124 -0.29 -21.44 7.48
N GLY A 125 0.22 -22.65 7.67
CA GLY A 125 1.13 -23.32 6.76
C GLY A 125 0.57 -23.37 5.34
N ILE A 126 1.11 -22.53 4.46
CA ILE A 126 1.08 -22.79 3.02
C ILE A 126 2.12 -23.88 2.80
N ASP A 127 1.72 -25.14 2.95
CA ASP A 127 2.55 -26.30 2.63
C ASP A 127 2.91 -26.25 1.13
N ARG A 128 4.08 -25.70 0.81
CA ARG A 128 4.67 -25.73 -0.53
C ARG A 128 5.42 -27.03 -0.80
N ARG A 129 5.14 -28.13 -0.10
CA ARG A 129 5.59 -29.46 -0.53
C ARG A 129 4.82 -29.90 -1.78
N ARG A 130 5.21 -29.36 -2.93
CA ARG A 130 5.08 -30.10 -4.19
C ARG A 130 6.35 -30.92 -4.39
N PRO A 131 6.32 -32.25 -4.20
CA PRO A 131 7.41 -33.09 -4.67
C PRO A 131 7.36 -33.13 -6.21
N ARG A 132 8.42 -32.60 -6.82
CA ARG A 132 8.70 -32.78 -8.25
C ARG A 132 9.49 -34.09 -8.40
N ILE A 133 8.96 -34.95 -9.28
CA ILE A 133 9.67 -35.97 -10.08
C ILE A 133 10.03 -37.30 -9.40
N GLY A 134 9.47 -38.37 -9.97
CA GLY A 134 9.95 -39.74 -9.83
C GLY A 134 9.34 -40.68 -10.88
N ARG A 135 10.00 -40.76 -12.06
CA ARG A 135 9.81 -41.79 -13.09
C ARG A 135 9.89 -43.22 -12.52
N LYS A 136 9.33 -44.17 -13.29
CA LYS A 136 9.39 -45.67 -13.22
C LYS A 136 8.12 -46.24 -12.56
N GLN A 137 7.31 -47.12 -13.14
CA GLN A 137 7.44 -48.14 -14.21
C GLN A 137 6.06 -48.27 -14.87
N ASN A 138 5.94 -48.16 -16.19
CA ASN A 138 5.92 -49.32 -17.09
C ASN A 138 5.37 -50.61 -16.47
N LYS A 139 4.04 -50.76 -16.48
CA LYS A 139 3.34 -52.04 -16.31
C LYS A 139 2.33 -52.22 -17.45
N TYR A 140 2.84 -52.11 -18.69
CA TYR A 140 2.27 -52.83 -19.82
C TYR A 140 3.22 -53.99 -20.08
N ASN A 141 2.78 -55.19 -19.76
CA ASN A 141 3.07 -56.42 -20.50
C ASN A 141 2.42 -57.59 -19.75
N PHE A 142 1.50 -58.25 -20.47
CA PHE A 142 1.16 -59.67 -20.45
C PHE A 142 0.93 -60.36 -19.10
#